data_AF-A0A3M9MV51-F1
#
_entry.id   AF-A0A3M9MV51-F1
#
_cell.length_a   1.000
_cell.length_b   1.000
_cell.length_c   1.000
_cell.angle_alpha   90.00
_cell.angle_beta   90.00
_cell.angle_gamma   90.00
#
_symmetry.space_group_name_H-M   'P 1'
#
loop_
_entity.id
_entity.type
_entity.pdbx_description
1 polymer ?
#
loop_
_entity_poly.entity_id
_entity_poly.type
_entity_poly.pdbx_seq_one_letter_code
_entity_poly.pdbx_strand_id
1 'polypeptide(L)'
;MIKLKTLLLLSILALGPHPFRSEAQQKPHLGAPRELPARVEGENFDRGGMNVAYYDKTVGNRDQAYRTSEDVDIARNVHNTGYHISSIQNGEWLEYTIKVAAGGDYDFTASVATTTSGKSFQILIDGVNLMGNIEVPNRGSYQSYSLTPVKRVRLSAGQHLLRFQSKSETFDVDYFEFKKASINPPRSTGKVNLILDLDIISDSDDAGALAVVHSLIRSGEVNVLAMMITVSYPYSARATDAINTYYGLPNIPIGTLRDNTLLSTGGWYNHISANYPHDLVNAPNATTLYKQILSRQPDKSVVIATIGPLRNIDNLMASPGGMDLIRRKVKRLVTAGGRIKEDGSSGTSFNFKMSAASTQRVINNWPVEAWFVPNQVGDKIATGNRLLAAKSNSNPVRRAYEIAKNRYNGPDFRPSWDQMGVLIAVRGLWGGKLTSVTSGQLRSDPGGNVSWKYPSSTYPDKNHHWIKLNTSTPEMRTIVENMMMIDP
;
A
#
# COMPACT_ATOMS: atom_id res chain seq x y z
N MET A 1 34.68 2.40 60.30
CA MET A 1 34.69 1.98 58.88
C MET A 1 33.61 2.76 58.15
N ILE A 2 33.98 3.66 57.24
CA ILE A 2 33.31 3.98 55.96
C ILE A 2 34.28 4.93 55.24
N LYS A 3 34.80 4.49 54.09
CA LYS A 3 35.70 5.23 53.21
C LYS A 3 34.88 6.17 52.34
N LEU A 4 35.19 7.47 52.35
CA LEU A 4 34.74 8.40 51.32
C LEU A 4 35.67 8.25 50.11
N LYS A 5 35.17 7.70 49.00
CA LYS A 5 35.87 7.68 47.71
C LYS A 5 35.28 8.77 46.82
N THR A 6 36.15 9.71 46.45
CA THR A 6 36.00 10.71 45.40
C THR A 6 35.54 10.07 44.08
N LEU A 7 34.46 10.58 43.49
CA LEU A 7 34.07 10.25 42.11
C LEU A 7 34.28 11.49 41.24
N LEU A 8 35.24 11.40 40.35
CA LEU A 8 35.57 12.37 39.31
C LEU A 8 34.48 12.26 38.22
N LEU A 9 33.65 13.29 38.02
CA LEU A 9 32.76 13.36 36.86
C LEU A 9 33.54 13.96 35.69
N LEU A 10 33.86 13.13 34.68
CA LEU A 10 34.26 13.59 33.36
C LEU A 10 33.04 14.20 32.66
N SER A 11 33.09 15.49 32.36
CA SER A 11 32.16 16.19 31.49
C SER A 11 32.44 15.80 30.03
N ILE A 12 31.66 14.86 29.50
CA ILE A 12 31.55 14.63 28.06
C ILE A 12 30.60 15.70 27.51
N LEU A 13 31.14 16.68 26.77
CA LEU A 13 30.34 17.56 25.91
C LEU A 13 29.77 16.71 24.76
N ALA A 14 28.55 16.20 24.94
CA ALA A 14 27.72 15.74 23.85
C ALA A 14 27.10 16.98 23.17
N LEU A 15 27.52 17.29 21.94
CA LEU A 15 26.81 18.18 21.05
C LEU A 15 25.46 17.53 20.69
N GLY A 16 24.45 17.79 21.51
CA GLY A 16 23.07 17.37 21.27
C GLY A 16 22.40 18.18 20.14
N PRO A 17 21.28 17.67 19.60
CA PRO A 17 20.46 18.40 18.63
C PRO A 17 20.04 19.74 19.22
N HIS A 18 20.11 20.82 18.42
CA HIS A 18 19.70 22.15 18.86
C HIS A 18 18.30 22.09 19.48
N PRO A 19 18.13 22.42 20.77
CA PRO A 19 16.83 22.45 21.39
C PRO A 19 15.98 23.49 20.66
N PHE A 20 14.69 23.19 20.45
CA PHE A 20 13.70 24.17 20.02
C PHE A 20 13.92 25.48 20.79
N ARG A 21 14.22 26.58 20.08
CA ARG A 21 14.18 27.91 20.68
C ARG A 21 12.75 28.14 21.15
N SER A 22 12.58 28.76 22.32
CA SER A 22 11.26 28.89 22.94
C SER A 22 10.27 29.58 21.97
N GLU A 23 9.03 29.08 21.94
CA GLU A 23 7.90 29.62 21.14
C GLU A 23 7.65 31.12 21.36
N ALA A 24 8.27 31.71 22.38
CA ALA A 24 8.19 33.14 22.67
C ALA A 24 8.89 34.02 21.63
N GLN A 25 9.92 33.52 20.93
CA GLN A 25 10.77 34.36 20.05
C GLN A 25 10.45 34.23 18.56
N GLN A 26 9.92 33.09 18.11
CA GLN A 26 9.58 32.82 16.71
C GLN A 26 8.11 32.43 16.56
N LYS A 27 7.40 33.01 15.58
CA LYS A 27 5.96 32.79 15.40
C LYS A 27 5.59 32.61 13.93
N PRO A 28 4.59 31.76 13.61
CA PRO A 28 4.09 31.64 12.25
C PRO A 28 3.63 32.99 11.70
N HIS A 29 4.04 33.34 10.48
CA HIS A 29 3.73 34.65 9.92
C HIS A 29 2.23 34.91 9.74
N LEU A 30 1.48 33.88 9.35
CA LEU A 30 0.03 33.94 9.18
C LEU A 30 -0.75 33.69 10.49
N GLY A 31 -0.08 33.74 11.64
CA GLY A 31 -0.70 33.59 12.96
C GLY A 31 -0.94 32.15 13.41
N ALA A 32 -0.81 31.16 12.52
CA ALA A 32 -0.89 29.75 12.84
C ALA A 32 0.09 28.92 11.97
N PRO A 33 0.52 27.73 12.44
CA PRO A 33 1.32 26.82 11.65
C PRO A 33 0.65 26.48 10.32
N ARG A 34 1.44 26.33 9.24
CA ARG A 34 0.90 25.86 7.97
C ARG A 34 0.57 24.37 8.05
N GLU A 35 -0.71 24.02 7.95
CA GLU A 35 -1.14 22.62 8.01
C GLU A 35 -0.81 21.87 6.70
N LEU A 36 -0.15 20.71 6.80
CA LEU A 36 0.21 19.86 5.67
C LEU A 36 -0.78 18.70 5.49
N PRO A 37 -1.11 18.29 4.25
CA PRO A 37 -0.48 18.66 2.98
C PRO A 37 -0.88 20.04 2.46
N ALA A 38 0.08 20.83 2.00
CA ALA A 38 -0.15 22.16 1.43
C ALA A 38 1.07 22.68 0.66
N ARG A 39 0.86 23.79 -0.04
CA ARG A 39 1.93 24.71 -0.43
C ARG A 39 2.34 25.55 0.77
N VAL A 40 3.64 25.82 0.92
CA VAL A 40 4.24 26.75 1.87
C VAL A 40 4.92 27.82 1.02
N GLU A 41 4.32 29.02 0.98
CA GLU A 41 4.87 30.13 0.22
C GLU A 41 6.22 30.56 0.82
N GLY A 42 7.23 30.76 -0.01
CA GLY A 42 8.60 31.05 0.42
C GLY A 42 8.68 32.37 1.18
N GLU A 43 7.98 33.40 0.71
CA GLU A 43 7.93 34.73 1.30
C GLU A 43 7.19 34.77 2.66
N ASN A 44 6.49 33.69 3.03
CA ASN A 44 5.72 33.60 4.27
C ASN A 44 6.48 32.86 5.38
N PHE A 45 7.79 33.07 5.47
CA PHE A 45 8.64 32.61 6.56
C PHE A 45 8.21 33.21 7.90
N ASP A 46 8.55 32.52 9.00
CA ASP A 46 8.16 32.89 10.35
C ASP A 46 8.66 34.30 10.75
N ARG A 47 7.99 34.90 11.73
CA ARG A 47 8.43 36.15 12.36
C ARG A 47 9.42 35.84 13.47
N GLY A 48 10.38 36.73 13.69
CA GLY A 48 11.40 36.60 14.74
C GLY A 48 12.68 37.39 14.42
N GLY A 49 12.86 37.77 13.16
CA GLY A 49 13.99 38.55 12.68
C GLY A 49 15.24 37.71 12.41
N MET A 50 16.29 38.44 12.02
CA MET A 50 17.62 37.93 11.70
C MET A 50 18.19 37.07 12.84
N ASN A 51 18.77 35.91 12.48
CA ASN A 51 19.28 34.87 13.36
C ASN A 51 18.23 34.14 14.21
N VAL A 52 16.95 34.47 14.09
CA VAL A 52 15.84 33.76 14.77
C VAL A 52 15.03 32.99 13.74
N ALA A 53 14.35 33.67 12.83
CA ALA A 53 13.47 33.04 11.83
C ALA A 53 14.10 32.96 10.43
N TYR A 54 15.16 33.75 10.18
CA TYR A 54 15.93 33.69 8.95
C TYR A 54 17.37 34.14 9.18
N TYR A 55 18.22 33.93 8.18
CA TYR A 55 19.53 34.54 8.03
C TYR A 55 19.72 35.04 6.61
N ASP A 56 19.85 36.35 6.46
CA ASP A 56 20.14 37.06 5.21
C ASP A 56 21.50 37.74 5.33
N LYS A 57 22.36 37.64 4.31
CA LYS A 57 23.71 38.22 4.37
C LYS A 57 23.74 39.70 4.05
N THR A 58 22.65 40.23 3.52
CA THR A 58 22.51 41.63 3.16
C THR A 58 21.50 42.32 4.03
N VAL A 59 21.72 43.62 4.24
CA VAL A 59 20.84 44.43 5.08
C VAL A 59 19.75 45.03 4.21
N GLY A 60 18.50 44.85 4.66
CA GLY A 60 17.29 45.35 4.03
C GLY A 60 16.84 44.55 2.81
N ASN A 61 15.52 44.40 2.68
CA ASN A 61 14.88 43.86 1.49
C ASN A 61 15.10 44.78 0.28
N ARG A 62 15.92 44.38 -0.69
CA ARG A 62 16.31 45.23 -1.82
C ARG A 62 15.16 45.51 -2.79
N ASP A 63 14.26 44.54 -2.95
CA ASP A 63 13.14 44.61 -3.89
C ASP A 63 11.94 45.43 -3.35
N GLN A 64 11.90 45.67 -2.04
CA GLN A 64 10.90 46.48 -1.33
C GLN A 64 9.44 46.09 -1.64
N ALA A 65 9.18 44.82 -2.00
CA ALA A 65 7.88 44.39 -2.51
C ALA A 65 6.93 43.86 -1.42
N TYR A 66 7.46 43.10 -0.47
CA TYR A 66 6.71 42.46 0.62
C TYR A 66 7.59 42.30 1.86
N ARG A 67 7.00 42.41 3.06
CA ARG A 67 7.73 42.35 4.35
C ARG A 67 8.95 43.28 4.38
N THR A 68 8.78 44.53 3.94
CA THR A 68 9.86 45.51 3.75
C THR A 68 10.61 45.94 5.02
N SER A 69 10.12 45.53 6.20
CA SER A 69 10.80 45.73 7.48
C SER A 69 11.79 44.61 7.83
N GLU A 70 11.88 43.56 7.01
CA GLU A 70 12.80 42.44 7.17
C GLU A 70 13.94 42.55 6.16
N ASP A 71 15.05 41.85 6.40
CA ASP A 71 16.20 41.88 5.49
C ASP A 71 16.05 40.96 4.27
N VAL A 72 15.21 39.92 4.35
CA VAL A 72 15.00 38.95 3.25
C VAL A 72 14.54 39.65 1.98
N ASP A 73 15.26 39.41 0.89
CA ASP A 73 14.94 39.89 -0.45
C ASP A 73 13.67 39.19 -1.00
N ILE A 74 12.62 39.98 -1.29
CA ILE A 74 11.32 39.48 -1.77
C ILE A 74 10.81 40.35 -2.91
N ALA A 75 10.68 39.76 -4.09
CA ALA A 75 10.21 40.43 -5.30
C ALA A 75 8.76 40.04 -5.66
N ARG A 76 8.10 40.87 -6.48
CA ARG A 76 6.81 40.54 -7.11
C ARG A 76 7.03 39.62 -8.30
N ASN A 77 6.13 38.66 -8.50
CA ASN A 77 6.12 37.88 -9.73
C ASN A 77 5.75 38.75 -10.95
N VAL A 78 6.07 38.28 -12.15
CA VAL A 78 5.91 39.05 -13.41
C VAL A 78 4.46 39.39 -13.77
N HIS A 79 3.50 38.68 -13.19
CA HIS A 79 2.07 38.91 -13.40
C HIS A 79 1.44 39.75 -12.28
N ASN A 80 2.24 40.18 -11.30
CA ASN A 80 1.80 40.93 -10.14
C ASN A 80 0.72 40.22 -9.30
N THR A 81 0.69 38.89 -9.31
CA THR A 81 -0.29 38.04 -8.63
C THR A 81 0.24 37.40 -7.34
N GLY A 82 1.53 37.57 -7.02
CA GLY A 82 2.18 36.97 -5.86
C GLY A 82 3.63 37.43 -5.70
N TYR A 83 4.34 36.85 -4.74
CA TYR A 83 5.72 37.17 -4.41
C TYR A 83 6.59 35.91 -4.47
N HIS A 84 7.91 36.09 -4.40
CA HIS A 84 8.88 35.01 -4.29
C HIS A 84 10.14 35.53 -3.58
N ILE A 85 10.94 34.63 -3.04
CA ILE A 85 12.27 34.95 -2.51
C ILE A 85 13.22 35.11 -3.69
N SER A 86 13.92 36.23 -3.72
CA SER A 86 14.88 36.62 -4.76
C SER A 86 16.28 36.78 -4.16
N SER A 87 17.29 37.04 -4.99
CA SER A 87 18.63 37.49 -4.57
C SER A 87 19.36 36.61 -3.55
N ILE A 88 18.97 35.33 -3.46
CA ILE A 88 19.48 34.37 -2.47
C ILE A 88 20.99 34.19 -2.60
N GLN A 89 21.70 34.28 -1.48
CA GLN A 89 23.11 33.97 -1.34
C GLN A 89 23.35 32.58 -0.71
N ASN A 90 24.53 32.02 -1.01
CA ASN A 90 24.90 30.71 -0.46
C ASN A 90 24.98 30.73 1.07
N GLY A 91 24.25 29.83 1.73
CA GLY A 91 24.23 29.66 3.19
C GLY A 91 23.11 30.40 3.91
N GLU A 92 22.34 31.25 3.21
CA GLU A 92 21.13 31.85 3.76
C GLU A 92 20.07 30.81 4.09
N TRP A 93 19.23 31.11 5.08
CA TRP A 93 18.18 30.19 5.51
C TRP A 93 16.94 30.91 5.99
N LEU A 94 15.80 30.25 5.85
CA LEU A 94 14.47 30.72 6.26
C LEU A 94 13.73 29.59 6.95
N GLU A 95 12.97 29.91 7.99
CA GLU A 95 12.21 28.94 8.77
C GLU A 95 10.70 29.15 8.73
N TYR A 96 9.99 28.04 8.82
CA TYR A 96 8.55 27.96 8.71
C TYR A 96 8.01 26.98 9.77
N THR A 97 7.06 27.43 10.57
CA THR A 97 6.33 26.54 11.47
C THR A 97 5.24 25.82 10.69
N ILE A 98 5.35 24.49 10.59
CA ILE A 98 4.39 23.63 9.90
C ILE A 98 3.70 22.68 10.88
N LYS A 99 2.51 22.18 10.52
CA LYS A 99 1.79 21.17 11.30
C LYS A 99 1.33 20.03 10.39
N VAL A 100 1.83 18.85 10.65
CA VAL A 100 1.48 17.63 9.91
C VAL A 100 0.24 17.02 10.55
N ALA A 101 -0.91 17.14 9.87
CA ALA A 101 -2.19 16.66 10.40
C ALA A 101 -2.19 15.14 10.64
N ALA A 102 -1.54 14.38 9.76
CA ALA A 102 -1.41 12.93 9.89
C ALA A 102 -0.08 12.46 9.33
N GLY A 103 0.77 11.88 10.18
CA GLY A 103 2.08 11.37 9.80
C GLY A 103 2.04 10.36 8.66
N GLY A 104 3.16 10.19 7.98
CA GLY A 104 3.31 9.33 6.81
C GLY A 104 4.32 9.88 5.82
N ASP A 105 4.30 9.34 4.60
CA ASP A 105 5.18 9.78 3.53
C ASP A 105 4.55 10.94 2.76
N TYR A 106 5.37 11.93 2.42
CA TYR A 106 5.00 13.12 1.67
C TYR A 106 5.95 13.27 0.48
N ASP A 107 5.38 13.61 -0.67
CA ASP A 107 6.12 14.06 -1.85
C ASP A 107 6.36 15.55 -1.73
N PHE A 108 7.63 15.93 -1.75
CA PHE A 108 8.13 17.30 -1.73
C PHE A 108 8.52 17.75 -3.14
N THR A 109 8.12 18.96 -3.50
CA THR A 109 8.66 19.72 -4.63
C THR A 109 8.80 21.19 -4.25
N ALA A 110 9.61 21.95 -4.98
CA ALA A 110 9.70 23.40 -4.86
C ALA A 110 9.57 24.06 -6.23
N SER A 111 8.86 25.18 -6.30
CA SER A 111 8.80 26.06 -7.48
C SER A 111 9.99 27.01 -7.43
N VAL A 112 10.92 26.85 -8.39
CA VAL A 112 12.19 27.57 -8.40
C VAL A 112 12.55 28.07 -9.80
N ALA A 113 13.36 29.12 -9.87
CA ALA A 113 13.85 29.68 -11.14
C ALA A 113 15.35 30.02 -11.07
N THR A 114 16.07 29.78 -12.16
CA THR A 114 17.47 30.21 -12.32
C THR A 114 17.82 30.28 -13.81
N THR A 115 18.84 31.08 -14.11
CA THR A 115 19.49 31.19 -15.43
C THR A 115 20.79 30.37 -15.51
N THR A 116 21.25 29.78 -14.39
CA THR A 116 22.55 29.10 -14.30
C THR A 116 22.42 27.70 -13.74
N SER A 117 23.26 26.77 -14.22
CA SER A 117 23.24 25.37 -13.77
C SER A 117 24.05 25.17 -12.48
N GLY A 118 23.89 24.01 -11.83
CA GLY A 118 24.68 23.64 -10.64
C GLY A 118 24.18 24.26 -9.33
N LYS A 119 22.95 24.79 -9.31
CA LYS A 119 22.33 25.39 -8.13
C LYS A 119 21.60 24.35 -7.30
N SER A 120 21.63 24.51 -5.98
CA SER A 120 20.98 23.62 -5.03
C SER A 120 20.67 24.30 -3.70
N PHE A 121 19.76 23.67 -2.96
CA PHE A 121 19.40 23.97 -1.58
C PHE A 121 19.12 22.68 -0.81
N GLN A 122 18.83 22.80 0.48
CA GLN A 122 18.35 21.70 1.31
C GLN A 122 17.15 22.14 2.15
N ILE A 123 16.32 21.16 2.52
CA ILE A 123 15.23 21.33 3.49
C ILE A 123 15.55 20.48 4.72
N LEU A 124 15.50 21.12 5.89
CA LEU A 124 15.67 20.44 7.16
C LEU A 124 14.33 20.44 7.90
N ILE A 125 13.99 19.30 8.50
CA ILE A 125 12.83 19.16 9.40
C ILE A 125 13.40 18.92 10.80
N ASP A 126 13.08 19.82 11.73
CA ASP A 126 13.61 19.83 13.10
C ASP A 126 15.16 19.74 13.14
N GLY A 127 15.81 20.46 12.22
CA GLY A 127 17.27 20.50 12.09
C GLY A 127 17.90 19.29 11.40
N VAL A 128 17.11 18.32 10.92
CA VAL A 128 17.61 17.13 10.21
C VAL A 128 17.37 17.26 8.71
N ASN A 129 18.41 17.12 7.89
CA ASN A 129 18.27 17.01 6.44
C ASN A 129 17.80 15.59 6.06
N LEU A 130 16.51 15.45 5.73
CA LEU A 130 15.90 14.17 5.37
C LEU A 130 15.87 13.87 3.86
N MET A 131 16.21 14.84 3.00
CA MET A 131 16.00 14.75 1.54
C MET A 131 17.29 14.88 0.72
N GLY A 132 18.43 15.10 1.40
CA GLY A 132 19.71 15.41 0.76
C GLY A 132 19.69 16.79 0.09
N ASN A 133 20.65 17.02 -0.79
CA ASN A 133 20.65 18.22 -1.63
C ASN A 133 19.54 18.11 -2.71
N ILE A 134 18.89 19.23 -2.96
CA ILE A 134 17.83 19.38 -3.97
C ILE A 134 18.35 20.32 -5.03
N GLU A 135 18.46 19.82 -6.26
CA GLU A 135 18.94 20.59 -7.41
C GLU A 135 17.85 21.52 -7.94
N VAL A 136 18.26 22.71 -8.36
CA VAL A 136 17.40 23.72 -8.98
C VAL A 136 17.52 23.59 -10.50
N PRO A 137 16.43 23.26 -11.21
CA PRO A 137 16.47 23.15 -12.67
C PRO A 137 16.72 24.50 -13.34
N ASN A 138 17.66 24.54 -14.29
CA ASN A 138 17.92 25.72 -15.10
C ASN A 138 16.95 25.78 -16.30
N ARG A 139 16.14 26.84 -16.37
CA ARG A 139 15.23 27.12 -17.50
C ARG A 139 15.64 28.35 -18.30
N GLY A 140 16.78 28.97 -17.97
CA GLY A 140 17.33 30.12 -18.68
C GLY A 140 16.60 31.45 -18.40
N SER A 141 15.68 31.48 -17.44
CA SER A 141 14.90 32.69 -17.12
C SER A 141 14.41 32.70 -15.67
N TYR A 142 14.52 33.86 -15.02
CA TYR A 142 13.90 34.15 -13.72
C TYR A 142 12.38 34.31 -13.79
N GLN A 143 11.81 34.35 -14.99
CA GLN A 143 10.37 34.40 -15.20
C GLN A 143 9.76 33.02 -15.47
N SER A 144 10.59 31.97 -15.54
CA SER A 144 10.18 30.62 -15.91
C SER A 144 10.43 29.64 -14.78
N TYR A 145 9.53 29.67 -13.79
CA TYR A 145 9.56 28.75 -12.66
C TYR A 145 9.30 27.32 -13.10
N SER A 146 10.02 26.38 -12.48
CA SER A 146 9.79 24.96 -12.67
C SER A 146 9.92 24.21 -11.36
N LEU A 147 9.24 23.07 -11.28
CA LEU A 147 9.30 22.21 -10.11
C LEU A 147 10.62 21.46 -10.06
N THR A 148 11.21 21.38 -8.87
CA THR A 148 12.31 20.45 -8.58
C THR A 148 11.86 18.99 -8.74
N PRO A 149 12.81 18.05 -8.94
CA PRO A 149 12.50 16.62 -8.90
C PRO A 149 11.83 16.24 -7.57
N VAL A 150 10.81 15.37 -7.64
CA VAL A 150 10.08 14.91 -6.45
C VAL A 150 11.04 14.22 -5.49
N LYS A 151 11.07 14.69 -4.24
CA LYS A 151 11.74 14.02 -3.12
C LYS A 151 10.68 13.43 -2.20
N ARG A 152 10.91 12.22 -1.67
CA ARG A 152 10.02 11.62 -0.69
C ARG A 152 10.58 11.77 0.71
N VAL A 153 9.76 12.23 1.63
CA VAL A 153 10.12 12.41 3.04
C VAL A 153 9.04 11.84 3.94
N ARG A 154 9.46 11.17 5.02
CA ARG A 154 8.53 10.67 6.05
C ARG A 154 8.44 11.69 7.18
N LEU A 155 7.23 12.13 7.48
CA LEU A 155 6.93 13.11 8.52
C LEU A 155 6.08 12.47 9.62
N SER A 156 6.38 12.76 10.89
CA SER A 156 5.48 12.43 12.01
C SER A 156 4.29 13.38 12.06
N ALA A 157 3.20 12.98 12.73
CA ALA A 157 2.11 13.90 13.03
C ALA A 157 2.55 14.90 14.10
N GLY A 158 2.08 16.15 14.02
CA GLY A 158 2.40 17.20 14.98
C GLY A 158 3.03 18.43 14.34
N GLN A 159 3.46 19.37 15.19
CA GLN A 159 4.17 20.57 14.74
C GLN A 159 5.65 20.26 14.50
N HIS A 160 6.19 20.87 13.45
CA HIS A 160 7.59 20.74 13.04
C HIS A 160 8.14 22.09 12.59
N LEU A 161 9.45 22.26 12.73
CA LEU A 161 10.16 23.41 12.19
C LEU A 161 10.80 23.02 10.85
N LEU A 162 10.32 23.63 9.78
CA LEU A 162 10.90 23.48 8.45
C LEU A 162 11.92 24.59 8.22
N ARG A 163 13.15 24.23 7.86
CA ARG A 163 14.18 25.19 7.43
C ARG A 163 14.52 24.97 5.96
N PHE A 164 14.32 25.99 5.15
CA PHE A 164 15.00 26.12 3.87
C PHE A 164 16.42 26.63 4.12
N GLN A 165 17.41 26.02 3.50
CA GLN A 165 18.78 26.52 3.53
C GLN A 165 19.42 26.43 2.16
N SER A 166 19.89 27.57 1.67
CA SER A 166 20.57 27.65 0.40
C SER A 166 21.96 27.02 0.45
N LYS A 167 22.31 26.26 -0.59
CA LYS A 167 23.65 25.67 -0.80
C LYS A 167 24.39 26.33 -1.95
N SER A 168 23.78 27.32 -2.59
CA SER A 168 24.31 28.07 -3.72
C SER A 168 23.66 29.45 -3.77
N GLU A 169 23.93 30.24 -4.80
CA GLU A 169 23.33 31.55 -5.01
C GLU A 169 22.78 31.65 -6.43
N THR A 170 22.10 32.74 -6.78
CA THR A 170 21.60 32.96 -8.16
C THR A 170 20.42 32.04 -8.53
N PHE A 171 19.43 31.91 -7.64
CA PHE A 171 18.15 31.29 -7.94
C PHE A 171 17.07 31.88 -7.04
N ASP A 172 15.82 31.79 -7.50
CA ASP A 172 14.65 32.29 -6.80
C ASP A 172 13.76 31.12 -6.37
N VAL A 173 13.01 31.33 -5.28
CA VAL A 173 12.10 30.33 -4.71
C VAL A 173 10.73 30.96 -4.50
N ASP A 174 9.72 30.39 -5.16
CA ASP A 174 8.33 30.82 -5.04
C ASP A 174 7.66 30.09 -3.87
N TYR A 175 7.49 28.78 -3.96
CA TYR A 175 6.91 27.98 -2.88
C TYR A 175 7.53 26.59 -2.75
N PHE A 176 7.29 25.97 -1.60
CA PHE A 176 7.47 24.55 -1.35
C PHE A 176 6.11 23.84 -1.35
N GLU A 177 6.01 22.63 -1.86
CA GLU A 177 4.77 21.86 -1.86
C GLU A 177 4.98 20.48 -1.25
N PHE A 178 4.21 20.20 -0.20
CA PHE A 178 4.12 18.88 0.40
C PHE A 178 2.77 18.27 0.04
N LYS A 179 2.78 17.30 -0.85
CA LYS A 179 1.61 16.45 -1.12
C LYS A 179 1.75 15.20 -0.28
N LYS A 180 0.68 14.78 0.38
CA LYS A 180 0.68 13.47 1.03
C LYS A 180 0.92 12.43 -0.06
N ALA A 181 1.98 11.64 0.07
CA ALA A 181 2.34 10.68 -0.96
C ALA A 181 1.17 9.70 -1.13
N SER A 182 0.85 9.36 -2.38
CA SER A 182 -0.18 8.37 -2.61
C SER A 182 0.29 7.05 -2.00
N ILE A 183 -0.44 6.57 -0.99
CA ILE A 183 -0.26 5.22 -0.47
C ILE A 183 -0.71 4.17 -1.49
N ASN A 184 -1.38 4.58 -2.57
CA ASN A 184 -1.86 3.64 -3.57
C ASN A 184 -0.65 3.00 -4.27
N PRO A 185 -0.61 1.65 -4.35
CA PRO A 185 0.35 0.95 -5.19
C PRO A 185 0.35 1.54 -6.62
N PRO A 186 1.48 1.49 -7.35
CA PRO A 186 1.47 1.73 -8.78
C PRO A 186 0.41 0.82 -9.40
N ARG A 187 -0.47 1.40 -10.21
CA ARG A 187 -1.46 0.62 -10.96
C ARG A 187 -0.72 -0.40 -11.83
N SER A 188 -1.33 -1.55 -12.07
CA SER A 188 -0.77 -2.52 -13.01
C SER A 188 -0.51 -1.85 -14.36
N THR A 189 0.62 -2.18 -15.01
CA THR A 189 1.00 -1.61 -16.32
C THR A 189 0.11 -2.09 -17.48
N GLY A 190 -0.91 -2.91 -17.18
CA GLY A 190 -1.95 -3.39 -18.08
C GLY A 190 -3.07 -4.11 -17.30
N LYS A 191 -4.22 -4.31 -17.94
CA LYS A 191 -5.38 -4.97 -17.32
C LYS A 191 -5.11 -6.47 -17.10
N VAL A 192 -5.25 -6.96 -15.87
CA VAL A 192 -5.05 -8.38 -15.54
C VAL A 192 -6.32 -9.17 -15.83
N ASN A 193 -6.24 -10.25 -16.61
CA ASN A 193 -7.33 -11.21 -16.75
C ASN A 193 -7.28 -12.20 -15.58
N LEU A 194 -8.26 -12.11 -14.67
CA LEU A 194 -8.27 -12.83 -13.40
C LEU A 194 -9.37 -13.90 -13.35
N ILE A 195 -9.03 -15.10 -12.90
CA ILE A 195 -9.99 -16.02 -12.29
C ILE A 195 -9.72 -16.03 -10.78
N LEU A 196 -10.75 -15.77 -9.98
CA LEU A 196 -10.66 -15.76 -8.51
C LEU A 196 -11.30 -17.04 -7.95
N ASP A 197 -10.55 -17.82 -7.18
CA ASP A 197 -11.00 -19.06 -6.52
C ASP A 197 -11.01 -18.84 -5.00
N LEU A 198 -12.16 -18.97 -4.36
CA LEU A 198 -12.41 -18.50 -3.00
C LEU A 198 -13.31 -19.45 -2.21
N ASP A 199 -13.29 -19.34 -0.88
CA ASP A 199 -14.01 -20.22 0.05
C ASP A 199 -14.94 -19.48 1.01
N ILE A 200 -15.70 -18.52 0.49
CA ILE A 200 -16.69 -17.74 1.24
C ILE A 200 -17.68 -18.60 2.06
N ILE A 201 -17.32 -18.88 3.31
CA ILE A 201 -18.06 -19.83 4.17
C ILE A 201 -18.15 -19.40 5.63
N SER A 202 -17.00 -19.24 6.29
CA SER A 202 -16.95 -19.13 7.75
C SER A 202 -16.17 -17.94 8.26
N ASP A 203 -15.45 -17.19 7.42
CA ASP A 203 -14.72 -15.99 7.82
C ASP A 203 -15.06 -14.81 6.87
N SER A 204 -14.77 -13.58 7.28
CA SER A 204 -15.17 -12.35 6.59
C SER A 204 -14.14 -11.83 5.58
N ASP A 205 -12.94 -12.38 5.60
CA ASP A 205 -11.82 -12.02 4.72
C ASP A 205 -12.12 -12.26 3.24
N ASP A 206 -12.81 -13.35 2.87
CA ASP A 206 -13.30 -13.55 1.49
C ASP A 206 -14.19 -12.39 1.03
N ALA A 207 -15.14 -11.94 1.87
CA ALA A 207 -16.01 -10.81 1.54
C ALA A 207 -15.20 -9.51 1.42
N GLY A 208 -14.19 -9.31 2.27
CA GLY A 208 -13.24 -8.22 2.14
C GLY A 208 -12.43 -8.30 0.84
N ALA A 209 -12.03 -9.50 0.42
CA ALA A 209 -11.32 -9.73 -0.83
C ALA A 209 -12.21 -9.44 -2.05
N LEU A 210 -13.51 -9.74 -1.96
CA LEU A 210 -14.48 -9.32 -2.96
C LEU A 210 -14.61 -7.78 -3.02
N ALA A 211 -14.65 -7.06 -1.91
CA ALA A 211 -14.62 -5.59 -1.94
C ALA A 211 -13.35 -5.06 -2.63
N VAL A 212 -12.19 -5.65 -2.33
CA VAL A 212 -10.90 -5.30 -2.96
C VAL A 212 -10.91 -5.58 -4.47
N VAL A 213 -11.41 -6.74 -4.92
CA VAL A 213 -11.46 -7.04 -6.36
C VAL A 213 -12.40 -6.09 -7.10
N HIS A 214 -13.53 -5.72 -6.50
CA HIS A 214 -14.45 -4.72 -7.07
C HIS A 214 -13.81 -3.32 -7.15
N SER A 215 -12.99 -2.94 -6.17
CA SER A 215 -12.18 -1.71 -6.24
C SER A 215 -11.20 -1.75 -7.42
N LEU A 216 -10.56 -2.89 -7.66
CA LEU A 216 -9.64 -3.10 -8.79
C LEU A 216 -10.36 -3.12 -10.14
N ILE A 217 -11.61 -3.57 -10.20
CA ILE A 217 -12.45 -3.49 -11.41
C ILE A 217 -12.73 -2.02 -11.72
N ARG A 218 -13.18 -1.23 -10.73
CA ARG A 218 -13.49 0.19 -10.88
C ARG A 218 -12.29 1.03 -11.31
N SER A 219 -11.09 0.68 -10.84
CA SER A 219 -9.86 1.36 -11.26
C SER A 219 -9.36 0.94 -12.65
N GLY A 220 -10.04 0.00 -13.32
CA GLY A 220 -9.69 -0.50 -14.64
C GLY A 220 -8.50 -1.48 -14.65
N GLU A 221 -8.05 -1.94 -13.49
CA GLU A 221 -6.83 -2.74 -13.34
C GLU A 221 -7.05 -4.24 -13.62
N VAL A 222 -8.28 -4.74 -13.44
CA VAL A 222 -8.59 -6.16 -13.59
C VAL A 222 -9.83 -6.41 -14.45
N ASN A 223 -9.78 -7.48 -15.22
CA ASN A 223 -10.89 -8.11 -15.92
C ASN A 223 -11.17 -9.44 -15.22
N VAL A 224 -12.17 -9.49 -14.34
CA VAL A 224 -12.56 -10.74 -13.68
C VAL A 224 -13.33 -11.60 -14.68
N LEU A 225 -12.71 -12.71 -15.09
CA LEU A 225 -13.28 -13.65 -16.06
C LEU A 225 -14.33 -14.57 -15.44
N ALA A 226 -14.10 -14.97 -14.18
CA ALA A 226 -14.99 -15.81 -13.39
C ALA A 226 -14.56 -15.83 -11.91
N MET A 227 -15.51 -16.19 -11.04
CA MET A 227 -15.28 -16.51 -9.64
C MET A 227 -15.63 -17.98 -9.37
N MET A 228 -14.79 -18.69 -8.64
CA MET A 228 -14.93 -20.14 -8.39
C MET A 228 -15.04 -20.37 -6.90
N ILE A 229 -16.06 -21.09 -6.46
CA ILE A 229 -16.23 -21.48 -5.07
C ILE A 229 -15.55 -22.83 -4.86
N THR A 230 -14.54 -22.89 -3.99
CA THR A 230 -13.76 -24.12 -3.71
C THR A 230 -14.32 -24.96 -2.57
N VAL A 231 -15.45 -24.56 -2.00
CA VAL A 231 -16.16 -25.29 -0.95
C VAL A 231 -17.52 -25.77 -1.42
N SER A 232 -18.06 -26.75 -0.73
CA SER A 232 -19.35 -27.39 -1.03
C SER A 232 -20.52 -26.78 -0.26
N TYR A 233 -20.32 -25.65 0.43
CA TYR A 233 -21.37 -24.98 1.18
C TYR A 233 -22.40 -24.36 0.22
N PRO A 234 -23.69 -24.73 0.31
CA PRO A 234 -24.67 -24.45 -0.74
C PRO A 234 -25.02 -22.97 -0.92
N TYR A 235 -24.68 -22.13 0.05
CA TYR A 235 -24.98 -20.69 0.03
C TYR A 235 -23.81 -19.84 -0.50
N SER A 236 -22.60 -20.41 -0.61
CA SER A 236 -21.39 -19.65 -0.97
C SER A 236 -21.51 -18.97 -2.34
N ALA A 237 -21.97 -19.69 -3.37
CA ALA A 237 -22.10 -19.12 -4.71
C ALA A 237 -23.11 -17.94 -4.75
N ARG A 238 -24.26 -18.09 -4.07
CA ARG A 238 -25.29 -17.04 -4.01
C ARG A 238 -24.86 -15.85 -3.16
N ALA A 239 -24.08 -16.08 -2.11
CA ALA A 239 -23.50 -15.01 -1.32
C ALA A 239 -22.48 -14.20 -2.11
N THR A 240 -21.63 -14.86 -2.90
CA THR A 240 -20.74 -14.18 -3.85
C THR A 240 -21.53 -13.37 -4.86
N ASP A 241 -22.60 -13.95 -5.43
CA ASP A 241 -23.46 -13.25 -6.38
C ASP A 241 -24.16 -12.02 -5.75
N ALA A 242 -24.60 -12.11 -4.50
CA ALA A 242 -25.18 -10.99 -3.77
C ALA A 242 -24.17 -9.85 -3.56
N ILE A 243 -22.91 -10.18 -3.25
CA ILE A 243 -21.84 -9.18 -3.14
C ILE A 243 -21.53 -8.55 -4.51
N ASN A 244 -21.48 -9.35 -5.57
CA ASN A 244 -21.27 -8.86 -6.93
C ASN A 244 -22.42 -7.95 -7.40
N THR A 245 -23.66 -8.33 -7.11
CA THR A 245 -24.87 -7.56 -7.40
C THR A 245 -24.85 -6.22 -6.66
N TYR A 246 -24.46 -6.23 -5.38
CA TYR A 246 -24.30 -5.00 -4.60
C TYR A 246 -23.35 -4.01 -5.30
N TYR A 247 -22.22 -4.47 -5.83
CA TYR A 247 -21.27 -3.62 -6.55
C TYR A 247 -21.63 -3.32 -8.02
N GLY A 248 -22.85 -3.68 -8.46
CA GLY A 248 -23.35 -3.40 -9.80
C GLY A 248 -22.85 -4.36 -10.89
N LEU A 249 -22.32 -5.53 -10.51
CA LEU A 249 -21.74 -6.50 -11.44
C LEU A 249 -22.37 -7.91 -11.29
N PRO A 250 -23.70 -8.06 -11.43
CA PRO A 250 -24.39 -9.35 -11.21
C PRO A 250 -23.96 -10.44 -12.20
N ASN A 251 -23.47 -10.08 -13.38
CA ASN A 251 -23.21 -11.03 -14.46
C ASN A 251 -21.81 -11.69 -14.43
N ILE A 252 -21.06 -11.57 -13.33
CA ILE A 252 -19.76 -12.25 -13.22
C ILE A 252 -20.00 -13.77 -13.15
N PRO A 253 -19.43 -14.59 -14.05
CA PRO A 253 -19.65 -16.03 -14.03
C PRO A 253 -19.17 -16.66 -12.72
N ILE A 254 -20.04 -17.42 -12.05
CA ILE A 254 -19.72 -18.12 -10.80
C ILE A 254 -19.79 -19.64 -11.00
N GLY A 255 -18.71 -20.36 -10.66
CA GLY A 255 -18.67 -21.81 -10.61
C GLY A 255 -18.60 -22.32 -9.17
N THR A 256 -19.06 -23.55 -8.90
CA THR A 256 -19.00 -24.15 -7.56
C THR A 256 -18.40 -25.56 -7.57
N LEU A 257 -17.72 -25.93 -6.50
CA LEU A 257 -17.27 -27.30 -6.26
C LEU A 257 -18.50 -28.23 -6.19
N ARG A 258 -18.41 -29.40 -6.87
CA ARG A 258 -19.53 -30.38 -6.96
C ARG A 258 -19.20 -31.77 -6.41
N ASP A 259 -18.04 -31.96 -5.77
CA ASP A 259 -17.77 -33.23 -5.09
C ASP A 259 -18.50 -33.36 -3.73
N ASN A 260 -19.14 -32.27 -3.27
CA ASN A 260 -20.03 -32.18 -2.10
C ASN A 260 -19.39 -32.50 -0.74
N THR A 261 -18.06 -32.57 -0.63
CA THR A 261 -17.39 -33.05 0.59
C THR A 261 -16.65 -31.96 1.35
N LEU A 262 -16.00 -31.04 0.65
CA LEU A 262 -15.12 -30.08 1.29
C LEU A 262 -15.93 -28.93 1.89
N LEU A 263 -15.92 -28.82 3.22
CA LEU A 263 -16.55 -27.71 3.95
C LEU A 263 -18.02 -27.49 3.52
N SER A 264 -18.83 -28.55 3.52
CA SER A 264 -20.23 -28.48 3.09
C SER A 264 -21.18 -27.87 4.13
N THR A 265 -20.74 -27.73 5.38
CA THR A 265 -21.52 -27.19 6.51
C THR A 265 -20.68 -26.27 7.38
N GLY A 266 -21.28 -25.67 8.42
CA GLY A 266 -20.57 -24.86 9.43
C GLY A 266 -20.39 -23.38 9.06
N GLY A 267 -20.70 -23.00 7.81
CA GLY A 267 -20.71 -21.62 7.33
C GLY A 267 -21.90 -20.80 7.79
N TRP A 268 -21.84 -19.49 7.51
CA TRP A 268 -22.88 -18.51 7.86
C TRP A 268 -23.24 -17.55 6.72
N TYR A 269 -22.66 -17.72 5.53
CA TYR A 269 -23.01 -16.89 4.36
C TYR A 269 -24.43 -17.13 3.82
N ASN A 270 -25.18 -18.11 4.38
CA ASN A 270 -26.63 -18.17 4.20
C ASN A 270 -27.30 -16.84 4.59
N HIS A 271 -26.81 -16.15 5.63
CA HIS A 271 -27.32 -14.83 6.01
C HIS A 271 -27.12 -13.76 4.95
N ILE A 272 -26.06 -13.84 4.13
CA ILE A 272 -25.86 -12.89 3.03
C ILE A 272 -26.80 -13.27 1.87
N SER A 273 -26.76 -14.53 1.42
CA SER A 273 -27.61 -14.98 0.31
C SER A 273 -29.12 -14.89 0.59
N ALA A 274 -29.56 -14.85 1.85
CA ALA A 274 -30.98 -14.75 2.19
C ALA A 274 -31.48 -13.31 2.29
N ASN A 275 -30.60 -12.32 2.49
CA ASN A 275 -31.01 -10.96 2.86
C ASN A 275 -30.54 -9.87 1.88
N TYR A 276 -29.77 -10.22 0.85
CA TYR A 276 -29.25 -9.29 -0.15
C TYR A 276 -29.68 -9.72 -1.56
N PRO A 277 -29.95 -8.77 -2.48
CA PRO A 277 -30.35 -9.10 -3.85
C PRO A 277 -29.27 -9.89 -4.60
N HIS A 278 -29.71 -10.94 -5.31
CA HIS A 278 -28.90 -11.78 -6.22
C HIS A 278 -29.85 -12.51 -7.18
N ASP A 279 -29.37 -12.98 -8.32
CA ASP A 279 -30.17 -13.71 -9.31
C ASP A 279 -29.64 -15.14 -9.58
N LEU A 280 -28.50 -15.51 -8.99
CA LEU A 280 -27.93 -16.83 -9.14
C LEU A 280 -28.77 -17.92 -8.45
N VAL A 281 -29.48 -18.70 -9.26
CA VAL A 281 -30.21 -19.88 -8.77
C VAL A 281 -29.26 -21.07 -8.58
N ASN A 282 -28.48 -21.41 -9.61
CA ASN A 282 -27.58 -22.55 -9.65
C ASN A 282 -26.27 -22.21 -10.36
N ALA A 283 -25.13 -22.44 -9.70
CA ALA A 283 -23.81 -22.33 -10.33
C ALA A 283 -23.41 -23.64 -11.05
N PRO A 284 -22.79 -23.57 -12.24
CA PRO A 284 -22.17 -24.73 -12.89
C PRO A 284 -21.02 -25.31 -12.04
N ASN A 285 -20.57 -26.52 -12.40
CA ASN A 285 -19.36 -27.11 -11.83
C ASN A 285 -18.13 -26.22 -12.13
N ALA A 286 -17.35 -25.90 -11.09
CA ALA A 286 -16.18 -25.03 -11.20
C ALA A 286 -15.14 -25.55 -12.20
N THR A 287 -14.82 -26.85 -12.19
CA THR A 287 -13.88 -27.45 -13.15
C THR A 287 -14.33 -27.27 -14.60
N THR A 288 -15.62 -27.42 -14.87
CA THR A 288 -16.22 -27.20 -16.20
C THR A 288 -16.11 -25.73 -16.60
N LEU A 289 -16.47 -24.81 -15.71
CA LEU A 289 -16.38 -23.38 -15.98
C LEU A 289 -14.92 -22.93 -16.19
N TYR A 290 -13.97 -23.44 -15.39
CA TYR A 290 -12.54 -23.20 -15.58
C TYR A 290 -12.10 -23.54 -17.01
N LYS A 291 -12.44 -24.75 -17.47
CA LYS A 291 -12.08 -25.20 -18.82
C LYS A 291 -12.70 -24.31 -19.90
N GLN A 292 -13.97 -23.96 -19.74
CA GLN A 292 -14.68 -23.07 -20.67
C GLN A 292 -14.02 -21.70 -20.76
N ILE A 293 -13.76 -21.05 -19.62
CA ILE A 293 -13.13 -19.72 -19.56
C ILE A 293 -11.73 -19.79 -20.14
N LEU A 294 -10.86 -20.67 -19.63
CA LEU A 294 -9.46 -20.76 -20.07
C LEU A 294 -9.34 -21.06 -21.57
N SER A 295 -10.19 -21.91 -22.13
CA SER A 295 -10.13 -22.27 -23.57
C SER A 295 -10.30 -21.06 -24.50
N ARG A 296 -11.01 -20.02 -24.06
CA ARG A 296 -11.32 -18.81 -24.83
C ARG A 296 -10.29 -17.69 -24.65
N GLN A 297 -9.35 -17.86 -23.73
CA GLN A 297 -8.34 -16.83 -23.45
C GLN A 297 -7.13 -16.99 -24.37
N PRO A 298 -6.39 -15.90 -24.65
CA PRO A 298 -5.07 -15.99 -25.24
C PRO A 298 -4.13 -16.87 -24.42
N ASP A 299 -3.08 -17.37 -25.05
CA ASP A 299 -2.06 -18.14 -24.34
C ASP A 299 -1.32 -17.24 -23.35
N LYS A 300 -0.97 -17.81 -22.19
CA LYS A 300 -0.24 -17.11 -21.11
C LYS A 300 -0.85 -15.77 -20.67
N SER A 301 -2.18 -15.60 -20.75
CA SER A 301 -2.84 -14.35 -20.42
C SER A 301 -3.59 -14.35 -19.08
N VAL A 302 -3.85 -15.52 -18.49
CA VAL A 302 -4.72 -15.62 -17.31
C VAL A 302 -3.92 -15.74 -16.02
N VAL A 303 -4.23 -14.88 -15.05
CA VAL A 303 -3.82 -15.05 -13.65
C VAL A 303 -4.93 -15.77 -12.91
N ILE A 304 -4.58 -16.82 -12.17
CA ILE A 304 -5.49 -17.49 -11.24
C ILE A 304 -5.08 -17.06 -9.82
N ALA A 305 -6.02 -16.49 -9.06
CA ALA A 305 -5.81 -16.23 -7.64
C ALA A 305 -6.65 -17.22 -6.81
N THR A 306 -6.00 -18.04 -5.99
CA THR A 306 -6.68 -18.95 -5.06
C THR A 306 -6.51 -18.43 -3.65
N ILE A 307 -7.60 -17.90 -3.10
CA ILE A 307 -7.69 -17.43 -1.71
C ILE A 307 -8.36 -18.44 -0.78
N GLY A 308 -8.75 -19.61 -1.29
CA GLY A 308 -9.20 -20.75 -0.48
C GLY A 308 -8.40 -22.05 -0.73
N PRO A 309 -8.88 -23.20 -0.22
CA PRO A 309 -8.31 -24.51 -0.49
C PRO A 309 -8.12 -24.83 -1.98
N LEU A 310 -7.07 -25.60 -2.30
CA LEU A 310 -6.66 -25.88 -3.69
C LEU A 310 -7.47 -26.99 -4.40
N ARG A 311 -8.66 -27.34 -3.90
CA ARG A 311 -9.45 -28.47 -4.38
C ARG A 311 -9.95 -28.28 -5.82
N ASN A 312 -10.43 -27.09 -6.17
CA ASN A 312 -10.82 -26.78 -7.55
C ASN A 312 -9.66 -26.88 -8.54
N ILE A 313 -8.47 -26.39 -8.15
CA ILE A 313 -7.26 -26.47 -8.98
C ILE A 313 -6.80 -27.91 -9.18
N ASP A 314 -6.82 -28.71 -8.12
CA ASP A 314 -6.49 -30.14 -8.19
C ASP A 314 -7.46 -30.89 -9.10
N ASN A 315 -8.78 -30.62 -8.99
CA ASN A 315 -9.78 -31.16 -9.90
C ASN A 315 -9.55 -30.72 -11.35
N LEU A 316 -9.14 -29.46 -11.58
CA LEU A 316 -8.78 -28.97 -12.91
C LEU A 316 -7.56 -29.71 -13.47
N MET A 317 -6.49 -29.85 -12.68
CA MET A 317 -5.28 -30.58 -13.06
C MET A 317 -5.58 -32.06 -13.39
N ALA A 318 -6.44 -32.71 -12.61
CA ALA A 318 -6.83 -34.11 -12.81
C ALA A 318 -7.81 -34.30 -13.98
N SER A 319 -8.51 -33.26 -14.42
CA SER A 319 -9.49 -33.37 -15.50
C SER A 319 -8.82 -33.65 -16.87
N PRO A 320 -9.51 -34.36 -17.80
CA PRO A 320 -8.97 -34.61 -19.13
C PRO A 320 -8.56 -33.32 -19.85
N GLY A 321 -7.29 -33.24 -20.28
CA GLY A 321 -6.70 -32.07 -20.93
C GLY A 321 -6.46 -30.85 -20.02
N GLY A 322 -6.74 -30.94 -18.72
CA GLY A 322 -6.66 -29.83 -17.78
C GLY A 322 -5.24 -29.31 -17.59
N MET A 323 -4.26 -30.20 -17.40
CA MET A 323 -2.84 -29.83 -17.30
C MET A 323 -2.33 -29.08 -18.54
N ASP A 324 -2.72 -29.52 -19.74
CA ASP A 324 -2.29 -28.89 -20.99
C ASP A 324 -2.95 -27.52 -21.18
N LEU A 325 -4.20 -27.39 -20.75
CA LEU A 325 -4.89 -26.11 -20.75
C LEU A 325 -4.25 -25.13 -19.76
N ILE A 326 -3.89 -25.58 -18.55
CA ILE A 326 -3.15 -24.76 -17.57
C ILE A 326 -1.82 -24.31 -18.17
N ARG A 327 -1.01 -25.23 -18.67
CA ARG A 327 0.30 -24.92 -19.28
C ARG A 327 0.18 -23.88 -20.38
N ARG A 328 -0.88 -23.95 -21.19
CA ARG A 328 -1.06 -23.07 -22.34
C ARG A 328 -1.60 -21.69 -21.97
N LYS A 329 -2.64 -21.64 -21.13
CA LYS A 329 -3.46 -20.43 -20.91
C LYS A 329 -3.06 -19.64 -19.67
N VAL A 330 -2.56 -20.32 -18.64
CA VAL A 330 -2.27 -19.69 -17.36
C VAL A 330 -0.89 -19.04 -17.42
N LYS A 331 -0.87 -17.73 -17.14
CA LYS A 331 0.32 -16.93 -16.92
C LYS A 331 0.96 -17.28 -15.59
N ARG A 332 0.14 -17.26 -14.53
CA ARG A 332 0.59 -17.37 -13.13
C ARG A 332 -0.53 -17.86 -12.22
N LEU A 333 -0.16 -18.68 -11.24
CA LEU A 333 -0.96 -18.93 -10.05
C LEU A 333 -0.51 -18.00 -8.92
N VAL A 334 -1.44 -17.38 -8.20
CA VAL A 334 -1.19 -16.70 -6.93
C VAL A 334 -2.04 -17.37 -5.87
N THR A 335 -1.44 -17.99 -4.86
CA THR A 335 -2.17 -18.70 -3.82
C THR A 335 -1.93 -18.09 -2.46
N ALA A 336 -3.01 -17.73 -1.76
CA ALA A 336 -2.97 -17.36 -0.35
C ALA A 336 -3.03 -18.64 0.50
N GLY A 337 -2.05 -18.78 1.39
CA GLY A 337 -1.94 -19.94 2.26
C GLY A 337 -0.50 -20.33 2.55
N GLY A 338 -0.38 -21.19 3.55
CA GLY A 338 0.88 -21.67 4.09
C GLY A 338 1.48 -20.72 5.13
N ARG A 339 2.41 -21.27 5.90
CA ARG A 339 3.31 -20.51 6.76
C ARG A 339 4.72 -20.96 6.46
N ILE A 340 5.60 -20.02 6.13
CA ILE A 340 7.01 -20.29 5.85
C ILE A 340 7.81 -19.41 6.80
N LYS A 341 8.61 -20.02 7.68
CA LYS A 341 9.49 -19.25 8.57
C LYS A 341 10.70 -18.71 7.79
N GLU A 342 11.40 -17.73 8.33
CA GLU A 342 12.55 -17.09 7.65
C GLU A 342 13.66 -18.10 7.25
N ASP A 343 13.86 -19.14 8.05
CA ASP A 343 14.77 -20.25 7.78
C ASP A 343 14.25 -21.26 6.72
N GLY A 344 13.06 -21.02 6.16
CA GLY A 344 12.39 -21.90 5.21
C GLY A 344 11.66 -23.09 5.85
N SER A 345 11.66 -23.21 7.18
CA SER A 345 11.05 -24.34 7.90
C SER A 345 9.52 -24.34 7.84
N SER A 346 8.96 -25.51 8.16
CA SER A 346 7.58 -25.87 7.84
C SER A 346 6.51 -25.15 8.67
N GLY A 347 5.39 -24.88 8.02
CA GLY A 347 4.14 -24.46 8.64
C GLY A 347 2.95 -24.67 7.70
N THR A 348 1.73 -24.58 8.23
CA THR A 348 0.50 -24.70 7.44
C THR A 348 -0.45 -23.53 7.69
N SER A 349 -1.54 -23.50 6.93
CA SER A 349 -2.64 -22.55 7.02
C SER A 349 -3.96 -23.30 6.91
N PHE A 350 -5.09 -22.64 7.18
CA PHE A 350 -6.42 -23.19 6.98
C PHE A 350 -6.59 -23.74 5.54
N ASN A 351 -6.40 -22.91 4.52
CA ASN A 351 -6.57 -23.27 3.10
C ASN A 351 -5.84 -24.56 2.73
N PHE A 352 -4.57 -24.65 3.13
CA PHE A 352 -3.72 -25.78 2.79
C PHE A 352 -4.07 -27.04 3.57
N LYS A 353 -4.46 -26.92 4.84
CA LYS A 353 -4.81 -28.06 5.70
C LYS A 353 -6.18 -28.65 5.34
N MET A 354 -7.16 -27.81 5.02
CA MET A 354 -8.53 -28.26 4.72
C MET A 354 -8.62 -29.17 3.51
N SER A 355 -7.67 -29.05 2.56
CA SER A 355 -7.54 -29.95 1.43
C SER A 355 -6.10 -30.43 1.23
N ALA A 356 -5.48 -30.95 2.30
CA ALA A 356 -4.06 -31.31 2.34
C ALA A 356 -3.58 -32.17 1.15
N ALA A 357 -4.36 -33.18 0.73
CA ALA A 357 -4.01 -34.00 -0.43
C ALA A 357 -4.01 -33.21 -1.75
N SER A 358 -4.99 -32.34 -1.94
CA SER A 358 -5.05 -31.43 -3.10
C SER A 358 -3.92 -30.40 -3.05
N THR A 359 -3.65 -29.82 -1.87
CA THR A 359 -2.51 -28.93 -1.64
C THR A 359 -1.21 -29.60 -2.05
N GLN A 360 -0.97 -30.83 -1.58
CA GLN A 360 0.22 -31.57 -1.91
C GLN A 360 0.37 -31.78 -3.42
N ARG A 361 -0.69 -32.24 -4.08
CA ARG A 361 -0.67 -32.49 -5.53
C ARG A 361 -0.45 -31.21 -6.33
N VAL A 362 -1.16 -30.14 -6.00
CA VAL A 362 -1.07 -28.87 -6.71
C VAL A 362 0.31 -28.24 -6.51
N ILE A 363 0.74 -27.99 -5.28
CA ILE A 363 2.02 -27.32 -4.99
C ILE A 363 3.20 -28.11 -5.57
N ASN A 364 3.18 -29.44 -5.43
CA ASN A 364 4.32 -30.24 -5.84
C ASN A 364 4.39 -30.46 -7.37
N ASN A 365 3.29 -30.26 -8.11
CA ASN A 365 3.20 -30.58 -9.55
C ASN A 365 2.71 -29.42 -10.43
N TRP A 366 2.56 -28.21 -9.88
CA TRP A 366 2.13 -27.04 -10.65
C TRP A 366 3.11 -26.76 -11.81
N PRO A 367 2.62 -26.54 -13.05
CA PRO A 367 3.50 -26.57 -14.22
C PRO A 367 3.95 -25.20 -14.74
N VAL A 368 3.50 -24.09 -14.14
CA VAL A 368 3.85 -22.71 -14.56
C VAL A 368 4.26 -21.85 -13.36
N GLU A 369 4.53 -20.56 -13.56
CA GLU A 369 4.87 -19.64 -12.48
C GLU A 369 3.83 -19.66 -11.35
N ALA A 370 4.29 -19.71 -10.09
CA ALA A 370 3.43 -19.70 -8.91
C ALA A 370 3.97 -18.77 -7.83
N TRP A 371 3.09 -17.90 -7.32
CA TRP A 371 3.37 -16.99 -6.21
C TRP A 371 2.61 -17.46 -4.97
N PHE A 372 3.35 -17.70 -3.90
CA PHE A 372 2.83 -18.16 -2.63
C PHE A 372 2.81 -16.98 -1.67
N VAL A 373 1.60 -16.63 -1.21
CA VAL A 373 1.33 -15.56 -0.27
C VAL A 373 1.05 -16.19 1.10
N PRO A 374 2.07 -16.42 1.93
CA PRO A 374 1.88 -17.05 3.23
C PRO A 374 1.14 -16.13 4.20
N ASN A 375 0.46 -16.71 5.19
CA ASN A 375 -0.41 -15.97 6.12
C ASN A 375 0.31 -14.80 6.81
N GLN A 376 1.63 -14.88 7.02
CA GLN A 376 2.41 -13.80 7.60
C GLN A 376 2.33 -12.47 6.83
N VAL A 377 2.00 -12.49 5.54
CA VAL A 377 1.77 -11.27 4.75
C VAL A 377 0.51 -10.53 5.23
N GLY A 378 -0.53 -11.25 5.66
CA GLY A 378 -1.81 -10.69 6.11
C GLY A 378 -1.98 -10.57 7.63
N ASP A 379 -1.23 -11.34 8.43
CA ASP A 379 -1.43 -11.50 9.89
C ASP A 379 -1.59 -10.17 10.66
N LYS A 380 -0.82 -9.14 10.30
CA LYS A 380 -0.82 -7.83 10.99
C LYS A 380 -1.60 -6.73 10.26
N ILE A 381 -2.16 -7.03 9.09
CA ILE A 381 -2.97 -6.11 8.29
C ILE A 381 -4.43 -6.28 8.73
N ALA A 382 -4.73 -5.78 9.92
CA ALA A 382 -6.07 -5.81 10.51
C ALA A 382 -6.99 -4.78 9.85
N THR A 383 -8.07 -5.20 9.18
CA THR A 383 -9.02 -4.33 8.47
C THR A 383 -10.46 -4.61 8.88
N GLY A 384 -11.38 -3.69 8.60
CA GLY A 384 -12.82 -3.88 8.82
C GLY A 384 -13.43 -2.89 9.82
N ASN A 385 -12.61 -2.19 10.61
CA ASN A 385 -13.09 -1.22 11.61
C ASN A 385 -13.92 -0.13 10.94
N ARG A 386 -13.46 0.38 9.78
CA ARG A 386 -14.18 1.41 9.03
C ARG A 386 -15.48 0.91 8.44
N LEU A 387 -15.53 -0.34 7.98
CA LEU A 387 -16.78 -0.96 7.52
C LEU A 387 -17.77 -1.06 8.68
N LEU A 388 -17.33 -1.55 9.84
CA LEU A 388 -18.18 -1.70 11.02
C LEU A 388 -18.68 -0.36 11.57
N ALA A 389 -17.87 0.69 11.45
CA ALA A 389 -18.25 2.06 11.83
C ALA A 389 -19.19 2.75 10.83
N ALA A 390 -19.32 2.24 9.60
CA ALA A 390 -20.22 2.82 8.60
C ALA A 390 -21.68 2.62 9.03
N LYS A 391 -22.51 3.66 8.88
CA LYS A 391 -23.91 3.63 9.35
C LYS A 391 -24.84 2.78 8.49
N SER A 392 -24.52 2.54 7.21
CA SER A 392 -25.43 1.86 6.28
C SER A 392 -25.38 0.33 6.40
N ASN A 393 -26.52 -0.30 6.67
CA ASN A 393 -26.66 -1.76 6.72
C ASN A 393 -26.84 -2.41 5.33
N SER A 394 -26.80 -1.64 4.23
CA SER A 394 -27.02 -2.16 2.87
C SER A 394 -25.82 -2.88 2.28
N ASN A 395 -24.64 -2.80 2.91
CA ASN A 395 -23.41 -3.38 2.40
C ASN A 395 -23.23 -4.85 2.88
N PRO A 396 -23.30 -5.86 1.99
CA PRO A 396 -23.14 -7.26 2.37
C PRO A 396 -21.74 -7.59 2.91
N VAL A 397 -20.70 -6.87 2.49
CA VAL A 397 -19.34 -7.03 3.02
C VAL A 397 -19.26 -6.53 4.46
N ARG A 398 -19.84 -5.36 4.77
CA ARG A 398 -19.96 -4.90 6.17
C ARG A 398 -20.69 -5.95 7.02
N ARG A 399 -21.79 -6.50 6.53
CA ARG A 399 -22.56 -7.51 7.25
C ARG A 399 -21.75 -8.78 7.52
N ALA A 400 -20.91 -9.20 6.57
CA ALA A 400 -19.98 -10.31 6.77
C ALA A 400 -19.01 -10.04 7.94
N TYR A 401 -18.43 -8.84 8.01
CA TYR A 401 -17.56 -8.44 9.12
C TYR A 401 -18.31 -8.35 10.46
N GLU A 402 -19.56 -7.88 10.45
CA GLU A 402 -20.40 -7.81 11.67
C GLU A 402 -20.69 -9.20 12.23
N ILE A 403 -21.09 -10.15 11.36
CA ILE A 403 -21.34 -11.53 11.77
C ILE A 403 -20.06 -12.18 12.29
N ALA A 404 -18.92 -11.99 11.61
CA ALA A 404 -17.63 -12.50 12.05
C ALA A 404 -17.25 -11.94 13.43
N LYS A 405 -17.32 -10.62 13.64
CA LYS A 405 -17.05 -9.99 14.95
C LYS A 405 -17.86 -10.67 16.07
N ASN A 406 -19.18 -10.78 15.88
CA ASN A 406 -20.08 -11.34 16.88
C ASN A 406 -19.80 -12.83 17.14
N ARG A 407 -19.52 -13.60 16.08
CA ARG A 407 -19.26 -15.04 16.18
C ARG A 407 -17.97 -15.36 16.92
N TYR A 408 -16.94 -14.55 16.71
CA TYR A 408 -15.61 -14.81 17.29
C TYR A 408 -15.38 -14.07 18.61
N ASN A 409 -16.38 -13.33 19.10
CA ASN A 409 -16.21 -12.36 20.20
C ASN A 409 -14.94 -11.51 20.01
N GLY A 410 -14.69 -11.16 18.74
CA GLY A 410 -13.42 -10.66 18.26
C GLY A 410 -13.35 -9.13 18.27
N PRO A 411 -12.16 -8.57 18.02
CA PRO A 411 -12.00 -7.13 17.87
C PRO A 411 -12.77 -6.62 16.64
N ASP A 412 -12.89 -5.30 16.50
CA ASP A 412 -13.50 -4.62 15.34
C ASP A 412 -12.66 -4.74 14.05
N PHE A 413 -11.92 -5.82 13.87
CA PHE A 413 -11.10 -6.08 12.70
C PHE A 413 -10.94 -7.57 12.43
N ARG A 414 -10.58 -7.92 11.19
CA ARG A 414 -9.99 -9.22 10.85
C ARG A 414 -8.67 -9.04 10.08
N PRO A 415 -7.70 -9.97 10.24
CA PRO A 415 -6.50 -9.98 9.40
C PRO A 415 -6.86 -10.07 7.91
N SER A 416 -6.03 -9.46 7.07
CA SER A 416 -6.29 -9.35 5.63
C SER A 416 -5.51 -10.40 4.85
N TRP A 417 -5.87 -11.67 4.99
CA TRP A 417 -5.18 -12.76 4.27
C TRP A 417 -5.59 -12.78 2.79
N ASP A 418 -6.89 -12.80 2.51
CA ASP A 418 -7.41 -12.97 1.16
C ASP A 418 -7.35 -11.70 0.33
N GLN A 419 -7.59 -10.56 0.96
CA GLN A 419 -7.43 -9.23 0.36
C GLN A 419 -6.02 -9.06 -0.19
N MET A 420 -5.01 -9.51 0.58
CA MET A 420 -3.63 -9.48 0.15
C MET A 420 -3.37 -10.43 -1.01
N GLY A 421 -3.94 -11.64 -0.99
CA GLY A 421 -3.88 -12.58 -2.12
C GLY A 421 -4.40 -11.96 -3.43
N VAL A 422 -5.59 -11.35 -3.40
CA VAL A 422 -6.20 -10.66 -4.55
C VAL A 422 -5.35 -9.47 -4.99
N LEU A 423 -4.94 -8.62 -4.05
CA LEU A 423 -4.19 -7.41 -4.36
C LEU A 423 -2.84 -7.74 -5.00
N ILE A 424 -2.14 -8.76 -4.50
CA ILE A 424 -0.87 -9.26 -5.06
C ILE A 424 -1.09 -9.88 -6.45
N ALA A 425 -2.20 -10.60 -6.67
CA ALA A 425 -2.50 -11.20 -7.97
C ALA A 425 -2.67 -10.15 -9.07
N VAL A 426 -3.24 -8.99 -8.75
CA VAL A 426 -3.48 -7.92 -9.73
C VAL A 426 -2.31 -6.93 -9.83
N ARG A 427 -1.78 -6.47 -8.70
CA ARG A 427 -0.76 -5.40 -8.67
C ARG A 427 0.68 -5.89 -8.56
N GLY A 428 0.89 -7.19 -8.38
CA GLY A 428 2.23 -7.77 -8.30
C GLY A 428 3.01 -7.34 -7.05
N LEU A 429 4.33 -7.16 -7.19
CA LEU A 429 5.19 -6.61 -6.14
C LEU A 429 5.34 -5.11 -6.36
N TRP A 430 4.76 -4.28 -5.49
CA TRP A 430 4.74 -2.84 -5.69
C TRP A 430 5.76 -2.08 -4.84
N GLY A 431 6.51 -1.17 -5.50
CA GLY A 431 7.28 -0.10 -4.85
C GLY A 431 8.24 -0.56 -3.74
N GLY A 432 8.76 -1.79 -3.82
CA GLY A 432 9.60 -2.39 -2.78
C GLY A 432 8.89 -2.76 -1.47
N LYS A 433 7.56 -2.55 -1.36
CA LYS A 433 6.75 -2.86 -0.18
C LYS A 433 6.46 -4.36 -0.02
N LEU A 434 6.52 -5.09 -1.13
CA LEU A 434 6.49 -6.54 -1.20
C LEU A 434 7.74 -7.01 -1.92
N THR A 435 8.34 -8.09 -1.42
CA THR A 435 9.49 -8.74 -2.04
C THR A 435 9.16 -10.21 -2.28
N SER A 436 9.96 -10.88 -3.10
CA SER A 436 9.82 -12.30 -3.37
C SER A 436 11.17 -13.00 -3.26
N VAL A 437 11.19 -14.14 -2.58
CA VAL A 437 12.27 -15.12 -2.75
C VAL A 437 11.96 -15.92 -4.01
N THR A 438 12.83 -15.80 -5.02
CA THR A 438 12.59 -16.35 -6.37
C THR A 438 13.39 -17.61 -6.67
N SER A 439 14.38 -17.95 -5.83
CA SER A 439 15.26 -19.10 -6.03
C SER A 439 14.80 -20.29 -5.20
N GLY A 440 14.32 -21.34 -5.88
CA GLY A 440 13.89 -22.59 -5.26
C GLY A 440 12.45 -22.99 -5.58
N GLN A 441 11.87 -23.79 -4.69
CA GLN A 441 10.49 -24.24 -4.82
C GLN A 441 9.82 -24.43 -3.46
N LEU A 442 8.53 -24.09 -3.40
CA LEU A 442 7.67 -24.54 -2.30
C LEU A 442 7.37 -26.04 -2.43
N ARG A 443 7.47 -26.77 -1.32
CA ARG A 443 7.08 -28.19 -1.21
C ARG A 443 6.01 -28.36 -0.15
N SER A 444 5.04 -29.22 -0.43
CA SER A 444 4.01 -29.61 0.52
C SER A 444 4.11 -31.08 0.92
N ASP A 445 3.90 -31.36 2.20
CA ASP A 445 3.78 -32.71 2.76
C ASP A 445 2.32 -33.23 2.71
N PRO A 446 2.05 -34.52 3.01
CA PRO A 446 0.69 -35.06 3.00
C PRO A 446 -0.28 -34.41 4.00
N GLY A 447 0.24 -33.70 5.01
CA GLY A 447 -0.55 -32.97 6.00
C GLY A 447 -0.89 -31.53 5.58
N GLY A 448 -0.44 -31.08 4.40
CA GLY A 448 -0.62 -29.73 3.92
C GLY A 448 0.31 -28.71 4.59
N ASN A 449 1.37 -29.15 5.28
CA ASN A 449 2.44 -28.24 5.66
C ASN A 449 3.28 -27.93 4.43
N VAL A 450 3.81 -26.71 4.39
CA VAL A 450 4.68 -26.25 3.32
C VAL A 450 6.03 -25.83 3.86
N SER A 451 7.08 -26.04 3.07
CA SER A 451 8.43 -25.57 3.36
C SER A 451 9.10 -25.08 2.08
N TRP A 452 9.95 -24.05 2.20
CA TRP A 452 10.75 -23.59 1.08
C TRP A 452 11.97 -24.48 0.91
N LYS A 453 12.21 -24.97 -0.30
CA LYS A 453 13.42 -25.72 -0.65
C LYS A 453 14.25 -24.88 -1.61
N TYR A 454 15.42 -24.47 -1.14
CA TYR A 454 16.42 -23.84 -1.99
C TYR A 454 16.95 -24.84 -3.04
N PRO A 455 17.43 -24.34 -4.19
CA PRO A 455 17.85 -25.21 -5.28
C PRO A 455 18.91 -26.24 -4.88
N SER A 456 18.70 -27.49 -5.27
CA SER A 456 19.66 -28.59 -5.14
C SER A 456 19.37 -29.65 -6.21
N SER A 457 20.19 -30.71 -6.29
CA SER A 457 19.95 -31.84 -7.20
C SER A 457 18.59 -32.51 -6.98
N THR A 458 18.11 -32.54 -5.73
CA THR A 458 16.79 -33.09 -5.36
C THR A 458 15.66 -32.11 -5.61
N TYR A 459 15.93 -30.80 -5.46
CA TYR A 459 14.92 -29.75 -5.56
C TYR A 459 15.35 -28.71 -6.61
N PRO A 460 15.03 -28.91 -7.89
CA PRO A 460 15.30 -27.90 -8.91
C PRO A 460 14.48 -26.62 -8.66
N ASP A 461 14.91 -25.51 -9.26
CA ASP A 461 14.10 -24.29 -9.28
C ASP A 461 12.81 -24.53 -10.09
N LYS A 462 11.67 -24.06 -9.58
CA LYS A 462 10.36 -24.21 -10.25
C LYS A 462 9.73 -22.88 -10.67
N ASN A 463 10.47 -21.78 -10.64
CA ASN A 463 9.91 -20.43 -10.80
C ASN A 463 8.75 -20.20 -9.83
N HIS A 464 8.94 -20.68 -8.59
CA HIS A 464 8.07 -20.38 -7.47
C HIS A 464 8.55 -19.08 -6.83
N HIS A 465 7.62 -18.32 -6.29
CA HIS A 465 7.91 -17.06 -5.61
C HIS A 465 7.31 -17.12 -4.22
N TRP A 466 8.15 -17.03 -3.19
CA TRP A 466 7.67 -16.85 -1.81
C TRP A 466 7.59 -15.36 -1.51
N ILE A 467 6.36 -14.84 -1.37
CA ILE A 467 6.10 -13.43 -1.15
C ILE A 467 6.32 -13.05 0.31
N LYS A 468 7.00 -11.92 0.53
CA LYS A 468 7.28 -11.32 1.83
C LYS A 468 6.78 -9.89 1.90
N LEU A 469 6.29 -9.51 3.07
CA LEU A 469 5.96 -8.13 3.39
C LEU A 469 7.22 -7.36 3.81
N ASN A 470 7.52 -6.26 3.12
CA ASN A 470 8.72 -5.45 3.31
C ASN A 470 8.40 -3.98 3.66
N THR A 471 7.24 -3.75 4.29
CA THR A 471 6.79 -2.39 4.64
C THR A 471 6.03 -2.37 5.97
N SER A 472 5.67 -1.17 6.42
CA SER A 472 4.91 -0.98 7.65
C SER A 472 3.47 -1.51 7.53
N THR A 473 3.02 -2.22 8.56
CA THR A 473 1.66 -2.78 8.61
C THR A 473 0.54 -1.73 8.64
N PRO A 474 0.71 -0.51 9.23
CA PRO A 474 -0.34 0.52 9.19
C PRO A 474 -0.59 1.09 7.78
N GLU A 475 0.46 1.23 6.98
CA GLU A 475 0.31 1.73 5.60
C GLU A 475 -0.51 0.75 4.76
N MET A 476 -0.12 -0.54 4.79
CA MET A 476 -0.82 -1.59 4.06
C MET A 476 -2.27 -1.75 4.51
N ARG A 477 -2.52 -1.64 5.82
CA ARG A 477 -3.87 -1.59 6.37
C ARG A 477 -4.69 -0.47 5.74
N THR A 478 -4.12 0.72 5.65
CA THR A 478 -4.81 1.89 5.08
C THR A 478 -5.15 1.67 3.61
N ILE A 479 -4.23 1.08 2.84
CA ILE A 479 -4.46 0.74 1.42
C ILE A 479 -5.64 -0.23 1.30
N VAL A 480 -5.60 -1.35 2.02
CA VAL A 480 -6.62 -2.39 1.95
C VAL A 480 -7.97 -1.86 2.44
N GLU A 481 -8.01 -1.14 3.56
CA GLU A 481 -9.26 -0.52 4.04
C GLU A 481 -9.84 0.48 3.03
N ASN A 482 -9.02 1.33 2.41
CA ASN A 482 -9.52 2.27 1.40
C ASN A 482 -10.19 1.54 0.23
N MET A 483 -9.63 0.42 -0.19
CA MET A 483 -10.21 -0.41 -1.26
C MET A 483 -11.49 -1.12 -0.82
N MET A 484 -11.61 -1.48 0.46
CA MET A 484 -12.82 -2.09 0.99
C MET A 484 -13.97 -1.10 1.22
N MET A 485 -13.66 0.20 1.36
CA MET A 485 -14.64 1.26 1.61
C MET A 485 -15.23 1.87 0.33
N ILE A 486 -15.14 1.17 -0.80
CA ILE A 486 -15.78 1.64 -2.03
C ILE A 486 -17.31 1.55 -1.91
N ASP A 487 -17.99 2.61 -2.33
CA ASP A 487 -19.45 2.60 -2.52
C ASP A 487 -19.83 1.77 -3.76
N PRO A 488 -21.09 1.28 -3.84
CA PRO A 488 -21.60 0.49 -4.95
C PRO A 488 -21.76 1.27 -6.26
#